data_AF-A0A524LBZ7-F1
#
_entry.id   AF-A0A524LBZ7-F1
#
_cell.length_a   1.000
_cell.length_b   1.000
_cell.length_c   1.000
_cell.angle_alpha   90.00
_cell.angle_beta   90.00
_cell.angle_gamma   90.00
#
_symmetry.space_group_name_H-M   'P 1'
#
loop_
_entity.id
_entity.type
_entity.pdbx_description
1 polymer ?
#
loop_
_entity_poly.entity_id
_entity_poly.type
_entity_poly.pdbx_seq_one_letter_code
_entity_poly.pdbx_strand_id
1 'polypeptide(L)'
;MRANKSNFLTLWILFLLVIPFVMMPTASAWTMGDEVAVFGHTFAEEYWTNDSLFIQGDNGNGSLTVSFVNVGDFEAFLIAFNEFNHTDGTQMIAPYQLFGMHFITPGNEEVFIGAIFAFLLVHNETYGSNQLPDVGNEPAWYVVPLANSTTWPEYTPSVVPIPATKIADGHYRMGMQYYNLTCRIVDANTPLGFWLSLAIPILEVVISELTIQYDIVIDETGEVHAESLYTVGQVKELKHLGVEKPPSDMIIDSMELSAVHFMSIFASQYSVVGTTSGNTIVAPTSTVPMDENVTIQVGDDDERAFDIGFGREYALVNETTDTVVNSSLTALNTLLGVRLSDLILVLWQAPLSGWLFAHMAYGLSTQLQSTYTTVGGMVANVNTAFTNTNWWYAVTFPTWNGLRVEQDPVYIAYTNLATLDGDPGGSGGFVAILLIAAGVLAVIWILRRRS
;
A
#
# COMPACT_ATOMS: atom_id res chain seq x y z
N MET A 1 4.63 -44.71 11.25
CA MET A 1 4.44 -43.40 11.92
C MET A 1 4.17 -42.37 10.83
N ARG A 2 2.90 -42.01 10.60
CA ARG A 2 2.56 -40.85 9.78
C ARG A 2 2.81 -39.63 10.66
N ALA A 3 3.76 -38.78 10.27
CA ALA A 3 4.01 -37.54 10.97
C ALA A 3 2.75 -36.68 10.85
N ASN A 4 2.02 -36.50 11.96
CA ASN A 4 1.05 -35.42 12.08
C ASN A 4 1.85 -34.11 11.99
N LYS A 5 2.06 -33.60 10.77
CA LYS A 5 2.44 -32.20 10.53
C LYS A 5 1.29 -31.37 11.10
N SER A 6 1.44 -30.97 12.35
CA SER A 6 0.43 -30.28 13.14
C SER A 6 0.08 -28.95 12.46
N ASN A 7 -1.21 -28.61 12.44
CA ASN A 7 -1.81 -27.35 11.97
C ASN A 7 -1.33 -26.08 12.73
N PHE A 8 -0.22 -26.18 13.46
CA PHE A 8 0.52 -25.06 14.06
C PHE A 8 1.18 -24.16 13.01
N LEU A 9 1.19 -24.54 11.73
CA LEU A 9 1.83 -23.81 10.63
C LEU A 9 1.30 -22.37 10.52
N THR A 10 -0.01 -22.11 10.59
CA THR A 10 -0.58 -20.75 10.42
C THR A 10 -0.18 -19.77 11.52
N LEU A 11 -0.07 -20.24 12.77
CA LEU A 11 0.41 -19.43 13.89
C LEU A 11 1.93 -19.24 13.80
N TRP A 12 2.66 -20.27 13.38
CA TRP A 12 4.10 -20.18 13.09
C TRP A 12 4.41 -19.26 11.92
N ILE A 13 3.53 -19.14 10.93
CA ILE A 13 3.66 -18.26 9.76
C ILE A 13 3.69 -16.78 10.18
N LEU A 14 2.79 -16.36 11.09
CA LEU A 14 2.80 -15.00 11.64
C LEU A 14 4.06 -14.71 12.46
N PHE A 15 4.60 -15.70 13.19
CA PHE A 15 5.85 -15.56 13.94
C PHE A 15 7.11 -15.66 13.07
N LEU A 16 7.13 -16.51 12.04
CA LEU A 16 8.24 -16.71 11.10
C LEU A 16 8.34 -15.58 10.09
N LEU A 17 7.25 -14.87 9.78
CA LEU A 17 7.30 -13.64 9.01
C LEU A 17 8.09 -12.54 9.73
N VAL A 18 8.15 -12.54 11.07
CA VAL A 18 8.91 -11.52 11.83
C VAL A 18 10.42 -11.80 11.83
N ILE A 19 10.85 -13.06 11.73
CA ILE A 19 12.23 -13.49 12.03
C ILE A 19 13.27 -13.14 10.94
N PRO A 20 13.01 -13.29 9.62
CA PRO A 20 13.95 -12.93 8.56
C PRO A 20 14.32 -11.44 8.58
N PHE A 21 13.45 -10.58 9.12
CA PHE A 21 13.64 -9.13 9.12
C PHE A 21 14.52 -8.62 10.27
N VAL A 22 14.65 -9.41 11.34
CA VAL A 22 15.71 -9.19 12.35
C VAL A 22 17.09 -9.56 11.77
N MET A 23 17.12 -10.37 10.70
CA MET A 23 18.33 -10.89 10.04
C MET A 23 18.64 -10.20 8.71
N MET A 24 17.78 -9.30 8.20
CA MET A 24 18.14 -8.47 7.05
C MET A 24 19.41 -7.69 7.40
N PRO A 25 20.41 -7.66 6.50
CA PRO A 25 21.76 -7.21 6.81
C PRO A 25 21.68 -5.90 7.56
N THR A 26 22.28 -5.88 8.75
CA THR A 26 22.35 -4.72 9.63
C THR A 26 22.58 -3.45 8.80
N ALA A 27 21.50 -2.67 8.71
CA ALA A 27 21.26 -1.43 7.99
C ALA A 27 22.24 -0.28 8.34
N SER A 28 23.52 -0.59 8.39
CA SER A 28 24.57 0.34 8.80
C SER A 28 25.34 0.93 7.62
N ALA A 29 25.06 0.48 6.38
CA ALA A 29 25.86 0.79 5.21
C ALA A 29 25.09 1.37 4.01
N TRP A 30 23.78 1.62 4.07
CA TRP A 30 23.09 2.29 2.96
C TRP A 30 23.59 3.74 2.84
N THR A 31 24.17 4.05 1.70
CA THR A 31 24.61 5.35 1.22
C THR A 31 23.98 5.64 -0.15
N MET A 32 23.90 6.92 -0.53
CA MET A 32 23.43 7.30 -1.87
C MET A 32 24.31 6.62 -2.94
N GLY A 33 23.68 5.95 -3.91
CA GLY A 33 24.33 5.10 -4.91
C GLY A 33 24.16 3.60 -4.64
N ASP A 34 23.79 3.19 -3.43
CA ASP A 34 23.56 1.77 -3.10
C ASP A 34 22.28 1.22 -3.73
N GLU A 35 21.38 2.08 -4.20
CA GLU A 35 20.18 1.67 -4.94
C GLU A 35 20.52 0.77 -6.15
N VAL A 36 21.66 1.00 -6.81
CA VAL A 36 22.10 0.12 -7.92
C VAL A 36 22.47 -1.27 -7.41
N ALA A 37 23.12 -1.35 -6.26
CA ALA A 37 23.52 -2.62 -5.67
C ALA A 37 22.32 -3.38 -5.07
N VAL A 38 21.34 -2.64 -4.53
CA VAL A 38 20.15 -3.21 -3.90
C VAL A 38 19.11 -3.57 -4.95
N PHE A 39 18.70 -2.62 -5.78
CA PHE A 39 17.59 -2.76 -6.73
C PHE A 39 18.02 -3.08 -8.16
N GLY A 40 19.29 -2.87 -8.51
CA GLY A 40 19.74 -2.91 -9.91
C GLY A 40 19.42 -1.64 -10.69
N HIS A 41 18.83 -0.64 -10.03
CA HIS A 41 18.32 0.61 -10.62
C HIS A 41 18.71 1.82 -9.76
N THR A 42 18.64 3.00 -10.36
CA THR A 42 18.86 4.29 -9.69
C THR A 42 17.53 5.00 -9.42
N PHE A 43 17.49 5.84 -8.39
CA PHE A 43 16.35 6.75 -8.19
C PHE A 43 16.30 7.89 -9.22
N ALA A 44 17.33 8.04 -10.07
CA ALA A 44 17.33 8.99 -11.17
C ALA A 44 16.58 8.50 -12.42
N GLU A 45 16.23 7.21 -12.48
CA GLU A 45 15.41 6.65 -13.56
C GLU A 45 13.95 7.03 -13.37
N GLU A 46 13.29 7.42 -14.47
CA GLU A 46 11.88 7.88 -14.47
C GLU A 46 10.92 6.80 -13.96
N TYR A 47 11.15 5.53 -14.30
CA TYR A 47 10.39 4.41 -13.75
C TYR A 47 11.14 3.10 -13.94
N TRP A 48 10.94 2.15 -13.02
CA TRP A 48 11.49 0.80 -13.12
C TRP A 48 10.77 -0.17 -12.19
N THR A 49 10.94 -1.46 -12.49
CA THR A 49 10.63 -2.57 -11.58
C THR A 49 11.80 -3.51 -11.59
N ASN A 50 12.27 -3.89 -10.40
CA ASN A 50 13.37 -4.83 -10.31
C ASN A 50 12.91 -6.27 -10.60
N ASP A 51 13.85 -7.15 -10.96
CA ASP A 51 13.52 -8.56 -11.23
C ASP A 51 13.05 -9.29 -9.96
N SER A 52 13.76 -9.11 -8.84
CA SER A 52 13.34 -9.40 -7.46
C SER A 52 14.48 -9.11 -6.47
N LEU A 53 14.15 -8.66 -5.25
CA LEU A 53 15.07 -8.59 -4.13
C LEU A 53 15.07 -9.92 -3.37
N PHE A 54 16.15 -10.67 -3.47
CA PHE A 54 16.32 -11.91 -2.74
C PHE A 54 16.86 -11.68 -1.33
N ILE A 55 16.15 -12.17 -0.33
CA ILE A 55 16.53 -12.12 1.08
C ILE A 55 16.87 -13.55 1.51
N GLN A 56 18.14 -13.82 1.80
CA GLN A 56 18.57 -15.11 2.32
C GLN A 56 18.50 -15.11 3.85
N GLY A 57 17.94 -16.18 4.42
CA GLY A 57 17.89 -16.40 5.86
C GLY A 57 18.17 -17.85 6.22
N ASP A 58 18.58 -18.08 7.47
CA ASP A 58 18.94 -19.42 7.97
C ASP A 58 17.79 -20.44 7.84
N ASN A 59 16.55 -19.97 7.86
CA ASN A 59 15.35 -20.81 7.82
C ASN A 59 14.65 -20.81 6.45
N GLY A 60 15.10 -20.00 5.49
CA GLY A 60 14.47 -19.89 4.18
C GLY A 60 14.85 -18.62 3.44
N ASN A 61 14.42 -18.53 2.19
CA ASN A 61 14.69 -17.40 1.32
C ASN A 61 13.39 -16.66 1.01
N GLY A 62 13.37 -15.35 1.24
CA GLY A 62 12.30 -14.45 0.84
C GLY A 62 12.63 -13.75 -0.47
N SER A 63 11.59 -13.23 -1.12
CA SER A 63 11.72 -12.38 -2.29
C SER A 63 10.71 -11.24 -2.24
N LEU A 64 11.16 -10.04 -2.62
CA LEU A 64 10.32 -8.85 -2.76
C LEU A 64 10.38 -8.33 -4.19
N THR A 65 9.34 -7.64 -4.63
CA THR A 65 9.37 -6.77 -5.81
C THR A 65 9.38 -5.32 -5.35
N VAL A 66 10.15 -4.50 -6.03
CA VAL A 66 10.17 -3.05 -5.88
C VAL A 66 9.92 -2.42 -7.24
N SER A 67 8.90 -1.57 -7.29
CA SER A 67 8.58 -0.73 -8.43
C SER A 67 8.71 0.74 -8.01
N PHE A 68 9.12 1.58 -8.94
CA PHE A 68 9.45 2.97 -8.69
C PHE A 68 9.04 3.85 -9.87
N VAL A 69 8.62 5.07 -9.56
CA VAL A 69 8.32 6.17 -10.49
C VAL A 69 8.94 7.43 -9.91
N ASN A 70 9.63 8.22 -10.74
CA ASN A 70 10.17 9.53 -10.41
C ASN A 70 9.84 10.52 -11.53
N VAL A 71 9.18 11.62 -11.14
CA VAL A 71 8.90 12.77 -12.01
C VAL A 71 9.18 14.06 -11.25
N GLY A 72 10.33 14.67 -11.49
CA GLY A 72 10.70 15.93 -10.86
C GLY A 72 10.97 15.77 -9.37
N ASP A 73 10.18 16.47 -8.55
CA ASP A 73 10.21 16.39 -7.08
C ASP A 73 9.06 15.51 -6.53
N PHE A 74 8.57 14.57 -7.33
CA PHE A 74 7.61 13.53 -6.93
C PHE A 74 8.17 12.15 -7.24
N GLU A 75 8.13 11.28 -6.24
CA GLU A 75 8.48 9.88 -6.35
C GLU A 75 7.37 9.00 -5.77
N ALA A 76 7.07 7.89 -6.45
CA ALA A 76 6.20 6.85 -5.94
C ALA A 76 6.93 5.51 -5.97
N PHE A 77 6.68 4.67 -4.97
CA PHE A 77 7.27 3.35 -4.87
C PHE A 77 6.26 2.32 -4.37
N LEU A 78 6.41 1.10 -4.87
CA LEU A 78 5.69 -0.07 -4.38
C LEU A 78 6.70 -1.11 -3.94
N ILE A 79 6.66 -1.52 -2.68
CA ILE A 79 7.39 -2.68 -2.19
C ILE A 79 6.38 -3.77 -1.87
N ALA A 80 6.51 -4.91 -2.53
CA ALA A 80 5.59 -6.02 -2.41
C ALA A 80 6.30 -7.32 -2.07
N PHE A 81 5.63 -8.15 -1.28
CA PHE A 81 6.11 -9.50 -0.98
C PHE A 81 5.74 -10.46 -2.10
N ASN A 82 6.73 -11.17 -2.63
CA ASN A 82 6.50 -12.19 -3.65
C ASN A 82 6.23 -13.52 -2.96
N GLU A 83 7.31 -14.16 -2.50
CA GLU A 83 7.26 -15.47 -1.89
C GLU A 83 8.35 -15.65 -0.83
N PHE A 84 8.11 -16.56 0.10
CA PHE A 84 9.12 -17.09 1.00
C PHE A 84 9.18 -18.61 0.93
N ASN A 85 10.36 -19.12 0.63
CA ASN A 85 10.65 -20.54 0.53
C ASN A 85 11.43 -20.98 1.76
N HIS A 86 10.78 -21.70 2.65
CA HIS A 86 11.39 -22.27 3.84
C HIS A 86 12.28 -23.47 3.47
N THR A 87 13.32 -23.72 4.28
CA THR A 87 14.30 -24.80 4.07
C THR A 87 13.69 -26.21 4.07
N ASP A 88 12.51 -26.39 4.64
CA ASP A 88 11.75 -27.64 4.64
C ASP A 88 10.88 -27.85 3.38
N GLY A 89 10.97 -26.93 2.41
CA GLY A 89 10.22 -26.95 1.16
C GLY A 89 8.85 -26.27 1.23
N THR A 90 8.51 -25.61 2.36
CA THR A 90 7.26 -24.86 2.49
C THR A 90 7.38 -23.50 1.80
N GLN A 91 6.52 -23.23 0.81
CA GLN A 91 6.40 -21.92 0.16
C GLN A 91 5.30 -21.09 0.84
N MET A 92 5.49 -19.78 0.93
CA MET A 92 4.49 -18.84 1.41
C MET A 92 4.31 -17.73 0.40
N ILE A 93 3.06 -17.40 0.09
CA ILE A 93 2.69 -16.19 -0.60
C ILE A 93 1.72 -15.43 0.31
N ALA A 94 2.00 -14.16 0.54
CA ALA A 94 1.16 -13.27 1.33
C ALA A 94 1.03 -11.94 0.56
N PRO A 95 -0.19 -11.43 0.37
CA PRO A 95 -0.44 -10.17 -0.33
C PRO A 95 -0.06 -9.00 0.57
N TYR A 96 1.23 -8.75 0.71
CA TYR A 96 1.77 -7.57 1.38
C TYR A 96 2.22 -6.57 0.33
N GLN A 97 1.69 -5.36 0.42
CA GLN A 97 2.05 -4.23 -0.44
C GLN A 97 2.15 -2.97 0.40
N LEU A 98 3.33 -2.35 0.34
CA LEU A 98 3.61 -1.03 0.86
C LEU A 98 3.72 -0.10 -0.35
N PHE A 99 2.70 0.72 -0.56
CA PHE A 99 2.74 1.80 -1.54
C PHE A 99 3.16 3.08 -0.84
N GLY A 100 4.14 3.77 -1.37
CA GLY A 100 4.70 4.99 -0.82
C GLY A 100 4.78 6.10 -1.85
N MET A 101 4.68 7.33 -1.37
CA MET A 101 4.91 8.55 -2.11
C MET A 101 5.86 9.44 -1.31
N HIS A 102 6.75 10.10 -2.03
CA HIS A 102 7.62 11.18 -1.58
C HIS A 102 7.39 12.35 -2.50
N PHE A 103 7.23 13.54 -1.95
CA PHE A 103 7.06 14.74 -2.75
C PHE A 103 7.39 16.01 -1.98
N ILE A 104 7.59 17.10 -2.73
CA ILE A 104 7.69 18.45 -2.21
C ILE A 104 6.39 19.21 -2.45
N THR A 105 5.83 19.83 -1.42
CA THR A 105 4.63 20.68 -1.53
C THR A 105 4.95 22.03 -2.20
N PRO A 106 3.94 22.78 -2.69
CA PRO A 106 4.14 24.15 -3.18
C PRO A 106 4.85 25.09 -2.18
N GLY A 107 4.62 24.90 -0.88
CA GLY A 107 5.27 25.61 0.22
C GLY A 107 6.70 25.13 0.55
N ASN A 108 7.23 24.17 -0.23
CA ASN A 108 8.57 23.60 -0.08
C ASN A 108 8.73 22.77 1.22
N GLU A 109 7.68 22.07 1.62
CA GLU A 109 7.74 21.05 2.67
C GLU A 109 7.94 19.66 2.05
N GLU A 110 8.82 18.86 2.65
CA GLU A 110 9.06 17.48 2.23
C GLU A 110 8.10 16.52 2.93
N VAL A 111 7.41 15.70 2.13
CA VAL A 111 6.34 14.82 2.61
C VAL A 111 6.59 13.39 2.14
N PHE A 112 6.46 12.45 3.07
CA PHE A 112 6.43 11.02 2.80
C PHE A 112 5.14 10.41 3.32
N ILE A 113 4.41 9.68 2.47
CA ILE A 113 3.17 8.99 2.84
C ILE A 113 3.24 7.55 2.35
N GLY A 114 2.90 6.61 3.22
CA GLY A 114 2.84 5.18 2.92
C GLY A 114 1.49 4.59 3.27
N ALA A 115 0.91 3.81 2.37
CA ALA A 115 -0.28 3.00 2.61
C ALA A 115 0.08 1.52 2.54
N ILE A 116 -0.38 0.75 3.52
CA ILE A 116 -0.12 -0.69 3.62
C ILE A 116 -1.44 -1.43 3.53
N PHE A 117 -1.53 -2.36 2.58
CA PHE A 117 -2.64 -3.29 2.51
C PHE A 117 -2.58 -4.25 3.70
N ALA A 118 -3.60 -4.23 4.55
CA ALA A 118 -3.66 -5.02 5.77
C ALA A 118 -4.26 -6.41 5.50
N PHE A 119 -5.52 -6.44 5.09
CA PHE A 119 -6.30 -7.66 4.85
C PHE A 119 -7.61 -7.37 4.10
N LEU A 120 -8.27 -8.45 3.64
CA LEU A 120 -9.67 -8.40 3.25
C LEU A 120 -10.56 -8.80 4.43
N LEU A 121 -11.69 -8.13 4.56
CA LEU A 121 -12.73 -8.39 5.54
C LEU A 121 -14.04 -8.64 4.81
N VAL A 122 -14.73 -9.73 5.13
CA VAL A 122 -16.07 -10.05 4.61
C VAL A 122 -17.06 -9.88 5.73
N HIS A 123 -18.22 -9.27 5.47
CA HIS A 123 -19.27 -9.11 6.46
C HIS A 123 -20.65 -9.31 5.84
N ASN A 124 -21.67 -9.42 6.69
CA ASN A 124 -23.05 -9.52 6.29
C ASN A 124 -23.86 -8.50 7.07
N GLU A 125 -24.37 -7.49 6.37
CA GLU A 125 -25.12 -6.36 6.93
C GLU A 125 -26.37 -6.87 7.68
N THR A 126 -26.28 -6.84 9.00
CA THR A 126 -27.41 -7.19 9.89
C THR A 126 -27.61 -6.17 11.00
N TYR A 127 -26.82 -5.11 11.02
CA TYR A 127 -26.78 -4.10 12.07
C TYR A 127 -26.48 -2.72 11.48
N GLY A 128 -27.28 -1.71 11.84
CA GLY A 128 -26.99 -0.32 11.45
C GLY A 128 -27.51 0.06 10.07
N SER A 129 -27.71 -0.88 9.15
CA SER A 129 -28.19 -0.63 7.78
C SER A 129 -27.35 0.41 7.05
N ASN A 130 -26.04 0.36 7.28
CA ASN A 130 -25.06 1.34 6.80
C ASN A 130 -24.11 0.73 5.75
N GLN A 131 -24.17 -0.58 5.50
CA GLN A 131 -23.31 -1.33 4.59
C GLN A 131 -21.83 -1.22 4.99
N LEU A 132 -21.58 -1.13 6.29
CA LEU A 132 -20.25 -1.02 6.86
C LEU A 132 -19.96 -2.24 7.70
N PRO A 133 -18.69 -2.68 7.79
CA PRO A 133 -18.31 -3.79 8.64
C PRO A 133 -18.43 -3.40 10.12
N ASP A 134 -19.60 -3.61 10.73
CA ASP A 134 -19.92 -3.33 12.13
C ASP A 134 -19.50 -4.50 13.03
N VAL A 135 -18.22 -4.87 12.91
CA VAL A 135 -17.73 -6.16 13.41
C VAL A 135 -17.92 -6.29 14.92
N GLY A 136 -18.52 -7.42 15.32
CA GLY A 136 -18.92 -7.70 16.71
C GLY A 136 -20.41 -7.44 16.97
N ASN A 137 -21.08 -6.67 16.11
CA ASN A 137 -22.54 -6.53 16.09
C ASN A 137 -23.19 -7.36 14.96
N GLU A 138 -22.42 -7.77 13.97
CA GLU A 138 -22.86 -8.57 12.83
C GLU A 138 -21.84 -9.67 12.47
N PRO A 139 -22.21 -10.66 11.64
CA PRO A 139 -21.27 -11.68 11.18
C PRO A 139 -20.19 -11.09 10.25
N ALA A 140 -18.93 -11.13 10.71
CA ALA A 140 -17.78 -10.75 9.90
C ALA A 140 -16.58 -11.71 10.03
N TRP A 141 -15.76 -11.75 8.99
CA TRP A 141 -14.65 -12.70 8.84
C TRP A 141 -13.45 -12.10 8.10
N TYR A 142 -12.25 -12.38 8.58
CA TYR A 142 -11.01 -12.07 7.88
C TYR A 142 -10.70 -13.14 6.83
N VAL A 143 -10.15 -12.70 5.70
CA VAL A 143 -9.55 -13.59 4.70
C VAL A 143 -8.05 -13.64 4.94
N VAL A 144 -7.55 -14.77 5.44
CA VAL A 144 -6.14 -14.95 5.79
C VAL A 144 -5.48 -15.95 4.82
N PRO A 145 -4.60 -15.49 3.93
CA PRO A 145 -3.85 -16.38 3.02
C PRO A 145 -3.05 -17.43 3.79
N LEU A 146 -3.03 -18.65 3.28
CA LEU A 146 -2.32 -19.79 3.86
C LEU A 146 -1.01 -20.02 3.11
N ALA A 147 0.10 -20.19 3.84
CA ALA A 147 1.33 -20.66 3.22
C ALA A 147 1.20 -22.14 2.83
N ASN A 148 1.38 -22.41 1.54
CA ASN A 148 1.38 -23.74 0.91
C ASN A 148 0.49 -24.76 1.61
N SER A 149 -0.81 -24.44 1.71
CA SER A 149 -1.76 -25.48 2.03
C SER A 149 -2.01 -26.29 0.77
N THR A 150 -1.56 -27.54 0.75
CA THR A 150 -1.94 -28.52 -0.28
C THR A 150 -3.42 -28.93 -0.17
N THR A 151 -4.29 -28.06 0.39
CA THR A 151 -5.71 -28.35 0.54
C THR A 151 -6.30 -28.74 -0.81
N TRP A 152 -5.84 -28.06 -1.87
CA TRP A 152 -6.14 -28.38 -3.26
C TRP A 152 -4.86 -28.35 -4.11
N PRO A 153 -4.23 -29.51 -4.37
CA PRO A 153 -2.96 -29.59 -5.10
C PRO A 153 -2.99 -29.01 -6.53
N GLU A 154 -4.16 -28.96 -7.15
CA GLU A 154 -4.38 -28.42 -8.49
C GLU A 154 -4.31 -26.88 -8.53
N TYR A 155 -4.45 -26.20 -7.39
CA TYR A 155 -4.34 -24.75 -7.28
C TYR A 155 -3.01 -24.39 -6.63
N THR A 156 -1.99 -24.19 -7.47
CA THR A 156 -0.69 -23.67 -7.00
C THR A 156 -0.78 -22.15 -6.90
N PRO A 157 -0.55 -21.56 -5.70
CA PRO A 157 -0.48 -20.12 -5.55
C PRO A 157 0.69 -19.55 -6.36
N SER A 158 0.48 -18.39 -6.98
CA SER A 158 1.56 -17.68 -7.67
C SER A 158 1.39 -16.18 -7.55
N VAL A 159 2.49 -15.46 -7.66
CA VAL A 159 2.52 -14.00 -7.64
C VAL A 159 3.22 -13.51 -8.92
N VAL A 160 2.67 -12.46 -9.52
CA VAL A 160 3.21 -11.84 -10.73
C VAL A 160 3.24 -10.33 -10.50
N PRO A 161 4.43 -9.69 -10.60
CA PRO A 161 4.49 -8.24 -10.53
C PRO A 161 3.90 -7.62 -11.80
N ILE A 162 3.19 -6.51 -11.63
CA ILE A 162 2.82 -5.60 -12.72
C ILE A 162 3.89 -4.52 -12.75
N PRO A 163 4.80 -4.54 -13.74
CA PRO A 163 5.91 -3.62 -13.77
C PRO A 163 5.45 -2.16 -13.87
N ALA A 164 6.20 -1.25 -13.25
CA ALA A 164 6.06 0.17 -13.47
C ALA A 164 6.14 0.45 -14.95
N THR A 165 5.05 0.98 -15.49
CA THR A 165 4.88 1.24 -16.90
C THR A 165 4.34 2.64 -17.08
N LYS A 166 4.98 3.42 -17.93
CA LYS A 166 4.47 4.71 -18.38
C LYS A 166 3.38 4.49 -19.43
N ILE A 167 2.14 4.81 -19.09
CA ILE A 167 0.96 4.70 -19.98
C ILE A 167 0.90 5.91 -20.92
N ALA A 168 1.14 7.10 -20.37
CA ALA A 168 1.24 8.36 -21.09
C ALA A 168 2.18 9.31 -20.32
N ASP A 169 2.46 10.50 -20.85
CA ASP A 169 3.20 11.52 -20.11
C ASP A 169 2.42 11.90 -18.84
N GLY A 170 3.10 11.83 -17.68
CA GLY A 170 2.47 12.04 -16.38
C GLY A 170 1.58 10.89 -15.90
N HIS A 171 1.47 9.77 -16.63
CA HIS A 171 0.58 8.65 -16.26
C HIS A 171 1.34 7.32 -16.18
N TYR A 172 1.36 6.72 -15.00
CA TYR A 172 2.09 5.49 -14.69
C TYR A 172 1.19 4.46 -14.02
N ARG A 173 1.54 3.18 -14.17
CA ARG A 173 0.87 2.09 -13.45
C ARG A 173 1.86 1.03 -12.98
N MET A 174 1.66 0.53 -11.77
CA MET A 174 2.40 -0.58 -11.18
C MET A 174 1.52 -1.37 -10.22
N GLY A 175 1.90 -2.58 -9.84
CA GLY A 175 1.07 -3.38 -8.94
C GLY A 175 1.54 -4.83 -8.78
N MET A 176 0.68 -5.65 -8.20
CA MET A 176 0.90 -7.08 -8.02
C MET A 176 -0.38 -7.87 -8.28
N GLN A 177 -0.23 -9.03 -8.91
CA GLN A 177 -1.29 -10.03 -9.09
C GLN A 177 -0.95 -11.29 -8.32
N TYR A 178 -1.88 -11.75 -7.50
CA TYR A 178 -1.77 -12.98 -6.73
C TYR A 178 -2.85 -13.95 -7.21
N TYR A 179 -2.45 -15.12 -7.67
CA TYR A 179 -3.37 -16.12 -8.23
C TYR A 179 -3.52 -17.31 -7.30
N ASN A 180 -4.71 -17.92 -7.36
CA ASN A 180 -5.01 -19.18 -6.68
C ASN A 180 -4.67 -19.13 -5.19
N LEU A 181 -5.03 -18.03 -4.54
CA LEU A 181 -4.76 -17.82 -3.13
C LEU A 181 -5.63 -18.77 -2.31
N THR A 182 -4.98 -19.79 -1.73
CA THR A 182 -5.61 -20.62 -0.71
C THR A 182 -5.68 -19.82 0.59
N CYS A 183 -6.89 -19.57 1.08
CA CYS A 183 -7.14 -18.72 2.25
C CYS A 183 -7.90 -19.49 3.33
N ARG A 184 -7.68 -19.11 4.59
CA ARG A 184 -8.53 -19.47 5.72
C ARG A 184 -9.44 -18.30 6.05
N ILE A 185 -10.70 -18.62 6.33
CA ILE A 185 -11.69 -17.65 6.77
C ILE A 185 -11.74 -17.70 8.29
N VAL A 186 -11.38 -16.57 8.92
CA VAL A 186 -11.20 -16.46 10.37
C VAL A 186 -12.30 -15.56 10.94
N ASP A 187 -12.98 -16.01 11.99
CA ASP A 187 -14.02 -15.23 12.66
C ASP A 187 -13.45 -13.91 13.19
N ALA A 188 -14.10 -12.81 12.84
CA ALA A 188 -13.69 -11.48 13.27
C ALA A 188 -14.47 -10.99 14.50
N ASN A 189 -15.51 -11.70 14.93
CA ASN A 189 -16.54 -11.17 15.84
C ASN A 189 -16.15 -11.31 17.31
N THR A 190 -15.51 -12.41 17.67
CA THR A 190 -15.16 -12.70 19.07
C THR A 190 -13.71 -13.15 19.20
N PRO A 191 -13.00 -12.82 20.30
CA PRO A 191 -11.65 -13.31 20.52
C PRO A 191 -11.56 -14.84 20.50
N LEU A 192 -12.54 -15.53 21.08
CA LEU A 192 -12.56 -16.99 21.09
C LEU A 192 -12.80 -17.56 19.69
N GLY A 193 -13.75 -17.00 18.93
CA GLY A 193 -14.01 -17.38 17.55
C GLY A 193 -12.79 -17.17 16.67
N PHE A 194 -12.14 -16.01 16.78
CA PHE A 194 -10.88 -15.70 16.10
C PHE A 194 -9.80 -16.76 16.39
N TRP A 195 -9.49 -17.01 17.67
CA TRP A 195 -8.45 -17.99 18.02
C TRP A 195 -8.80 -19.40 17.57
N LEU A 196 -10.07 -19.81 17.69
CA LEU A 196 -10.52 -21.14 17.30
C LEU A 196 -10.44 -21.34 15.79
N SER A 197 -10.94 -20.38 15.01
CA SER A 197 -10.92 -20.42 13.54
C SER A 197 -9.53 -20.20 12.96
N LEU A 198 -8.63 -19.52 13.67
CA LEU A 198 -7.21 -19.44 13.29
C LEU A 198 -6.49 -20.77 13.53
N ALA A 199 -6.74 -21.43 14.68
CA ALA A 199 -6.06 -22.66 15.08
C ALA A 199 -6.60 -23.92 14.38
N ILE A 200 -7.88 -23.93 14.01
CA ILE A 200 -8.56 -25.06 13.37
C ILE A 200 -9.07 -24.59 11.99
N PRO A 201 -8.79 -25.33 10.91
CA PRO A 201 -9.32 -25.01 9.58
C PRO A 201 -10.83 -25.27 9.52
N ILE A 202 -11.62 -24.31 10.01
CA ILE A 202 -13.09 -24.38 9.99
C ILE A 202 -13.59 -24.14 8.58
N LEU A 203 -13.09 -23.09 7.93
CA LEU A 203 -13.45 -22.72 6.57
C LEU A 203 -12.19 -22.31 5.81
N GLU A 204 -11.97 -22.97 4.69
CA GLU A 204 -10.88 -22.71 3.76
C GLU A 204 -11.47 -22.48 2.37
N VAL A 205 -10.86 -21.60 1.59
CA VAL A 205 -11.31 -21.23 0.24
C VAL A 205 -10.13 -21.06 -0.70
N VAL A 206 -10.36 -21.16 -2.01
CA VAL A 206 -9.41 -20.70 -3.05
C VAL A 206 -10.00 -19.48 -3.74
N ILE A 207 -9.31 -18.35 -3.65
CA ILE A 207 -9.64 -17.14 -4.39
C ILE A 207 -8.87 -17.16 -5.72
N SER A 208 -9.55 -16.90 -6.83
CA SER A 208 -8.97 -16.99 -8.18
C SER A 208 -7.81 -16.02 -8.38
N GLU A 209 -8.02 -14.77 -7.95
CA GLU A 209 -7.11 -13.65 -8.11
C GLU A 209 -7.29 -12.65 -6.97
N LEU A 210 -6.20 -12.04 -6.52
CA LEU A 210 -6.19 -10.75 -5.85
C LEU A 210 -5.18 -9.89 -6.59
N THR A 211 -5.61 -8.80 -7.19
CA THR A 211 -4.74 -7.81 -7.82
C THR A 211 -4.91 -6.49 -7.10
N ILE A 212 -3.79 -5.85 -6.79
CA ILE A 212 -3.77 -4.46 -6.33
C ILE A 212 -2.81 -3.74 -7.25
N GLN A 213 -3.31 -2.70 -7.91
CA GLN A 213 -2.55 -1.82 -8.77
C GLN A 213 -2.62 -0.41 -8.22
N TYR A 214 -1.64 0.40 -8.60
CA TYR A 214 -1.59 1.82 -8.32
C TYR A 214 -1.47 2.52 -9.66
N ASP A 215 -2.47 3.33 -9.98
CA ASP A 215 -2.52 4.17 -11.17
C ASP A 215 -2.19 5.61 -10.77
N ILE A 216 -1.11 6.16 -11.30
CA ILE A 216 -0.58 7.44 -10.87
C ILE A 216 -0.71 8.41 -12.03
N VAL A 217 -1.52 9.46 -11.85
CA VAL A 217 -1.73 10.52 -12.82
C VAL A 217 -1.26 11.84 -12.21
N ILE A 218 -0.22 12.42 -12.80
CA ILE A 218 0.29 13.76 -12.50
C ILE A 218 -0.40 14.71 -13.46
N ASP A 219 -1.20 15.62 -12.93
CA ASP A 219 -1.93 16.59 -13.73
C ASP A 219 -1.06 17.82 -14.07
N GLU A 220 -1.60 18.70 -14.93
CA GLU A 220 -0.92 19.94 -15.29
C GLU A 220 -0.87 20.96 -14.13
N THR A 221 -1.74 20.82 -13.14
CA THR A 221 -1.87 21.70 -11.98
C THR A 221 -0.87 21.39 -10.86
N GLY A 222 -0.17 20.25 -10.95
CA GLY A 222 0.75 19.76 -9.92
C GLY A 222 0.08 18.84 -8.90
N GLU A 223 -1.20 18.53 -9.06
CA GLU A 223 -1.87 17.48 -8.29
C GLU A 223 -1.48 16.11 -8.84
N VAL A 224 -1.15 15.19 -7.93
CA VAL A 224 -0.89 13.80 -8.27
C VAL A 224 -2.00 12.94 -7.71
N HIS A 225 -2.74 12.30 -8.60
CA HIS A 225 -3.78 11.34 -8.28
C HIS A 225 -3.20 9.94 -8.32
N ALA A 226 -3.01 9.31 -7.17
CA ALA A 226 -2.64 7.90 -7.07
C ALA A 226 -3.88 7.08 -6.71
N GLU A 227 -4.30 6.21 -7.61
CA GLU A 227 -5.51 5.41 -7.49
C GLU A 227 -5.19 3.95 -7.23
N SER A 228 -5.73 3.34 -6.18
CA SER A 228 -5.52 1.89 -5.95
C SER A 228 -6.57 1.09 -6.71
N LEU A 229 -6.21 0.33 -7.73
CA LEU A 229 -7.17 -0.52 -8.45
C LEU A 229 -7.18 -1.93 -7.83
N TYR A 230 -8.32 -2.37 -7.31
CA TYR A 230 -8.48 -3.72 -6.78
C TYR A 230 -9.13 -4.65 -7.79
N THR A 231 -8.61 -5.86 -7.89
CA THR A 231 -9.33 -7.00 -8.47
C THR A 231 -9.40 -8.11 -7.43
N VAL A 232 -10.58 -8.42 -6.91
CA VAL A 232 -10.76 -9.57 -6.02
C VAL A 232 -11.61 -10.59 -6.74
N GLY A 233 -10.99 -11.66 -7.20
CA GLY A 233 -11.61 -12.68 -8.01
C GLY A 233 -12.53 -13.63 -7.23
N GLN A 234 -13.23 -14.49 -7.97
CA GLN A 234 -14.23 -15.40 -7.41
C GLN A 234 -13.62 -16.47 -6.49
N VAL A 235 -14.42 -17.00 -5.57
CA VAL A 235 -14.08 -18.21 -4.81
C VAL A 235 -14.32 -19.43 -5.69
N LYS A 236 -13.25 -20.13 -6.04
CA LYS A 236 -13.27 -21.33 -6.91
C LYS A 236 -13.66 -22.58 -6.14
N GLU A 237 -13.05 -22.77 -4.97
CA GLU A 237 -13.24 -23.94 -4.12
C GLU A 237 -13.52 -23.53 -2.68
N LEU A 238 -14.27 -24.36 -1.96
CA LEU A 238 -14.59 -24.16 -0.56
C LEU A 238 -14.55 -25.47 0.21
N LYS A 239 -13.96 -25.44 1.40
CA LYS A 239 -13.93 -26.56 2.34
C LYS A 239 -14.42 -26.11 3.70
N HIS A 240 -15.49 -26.73 4.18
CA HIS A 240 -16.06 -26.46 5.50
C HIS A 240 -15.90 -27.69 6.39
N LEU A 241 -15.19 -27.53 7.51
CA LEU A 241 -14.85 -28.61 8.44
C LEU A 241 -14.21 -29.82 7.75
N GLY A 242 -13.33 -29.56 6.78
CA GLY A 242 -12.65 -30.60 6.01
C GLY A 242 -13.47 -31.26 4.90
N VAL A 243 -14.73 -30.84 4.69
CA VAL A 243 -15.61 -31.35 3.63
C VAL A 243 -15.73 -30.31 2.52
N GLU A 244 -15.45 -30.70 1.29
CA GLU A 244 -15.64 -29.84 0.11
C GLU A 244 -17.12 -29.54 -0.12
N LYS A 245 -17.40 -28.29 -0.46
CA LYS A 245 -18.74 -27.79 -0.78
C LYS A 245 -18.69 -26.80 -1.94
N PRO A 246 -19.78 -26.69 -2.72
CA PRO A 246 -19.93 -25.57 -3.65
C PRO A 246 -19.77 -24.22 -2.92
N PRO A 247 -19.03 -23.25 -3.47
CA PRO A 247 -18.94 -21.90 -2.89
C PRO A 247 -20.31 -21.25 -2.66
N SER A 248 -21.26 -21.48 -3.56
CA SER A 248 -22.65 -21.00 -3.47
C SER A 248 -23.42 -21.48 -2.24
N ASP A 249 -22.96 -22.52 -1.56
CA ASP A 249 -23.63 -23.02 -0.34
C ASP A 249 -23.34 -22.14 0.89
N MET A 250 -22.29 -21.31 0.84
CA MET A 250 -21.85 -20.50 1.98
C MET A 250 -21.66 -19.03 1.63
N ILE A 251 -21.32 -18.71 0.38
CA ILE A 251 -21.25 -17.34 -0.12
C ILE A 251 -22.64 -16.97 -0.62
N ILE A 252 -23.28 -16.04 0.08
CA ILE A 252 -24.64 -15.58 -0.20
C ILE A 252 -24.60 -14.14 -0.73
N ASP A 253 -25.65 -13.74 -1.45
CA ASP A 253 -25.75 -12.43 -2.10
C ASP A 253 -25.75 -11.24 -1.14
N SER A 254 -25.93 -11.46 0.16
CA SER A 254 -25.88 -10.40 1.17
C SER A 254 -24.48 -10.19 1.77
N MET A 255 -23.47 -10.95 1.32
CA MET A 255 -22.10 -10.75 1.77
C MET A 255 -21.46 -9.55 1.08
N GLU A 256 -20.83 -8.72 1.89
CA GLU A 256 -20.10 -7.51 1.49
C GLU A 256 -18.60 -7.72 1.75
N LEU A 257 -17.76 -7.08 0.96
CA LEU A 257 -16.30 -7.20 1.02
C LEU A 257 -15.67 -5.84 1.33
N SER A 258 -14.64 -5.80 2.16
CA SER A 258 -13.88 -4.59 2.46
C SER A 258 -12.38 -4.84 2.32
N ALA A 259 -11.69 -3.99 1.55
CA ALA A 259 -10.24 -3.95 1.45
C ALA A 259 -9.67 -2.96 2.47
N VAL A 260 -8.92 -3.46 3.46
CA VAL A 260 -8.49 -2.69 4.62
C VAL A 260 -7.03 -2.26 4.49
N HIS A 261 -6.76 -1.01 4.84
CA HIS A 261 -5.44 -0.40 4.82
C HIS A 261 -5.16 0.40 6.10
N PHE A 262 -3.88 0.55 6.41
CA PHE A 262 -3.42 1.55 7.38
C PHE A 262 -2.34 2.43 6.76
N MET A 263 -2.30 3.68 7.20
CA MET A 263 -1.41 4.70 6.65
C MET A 263 -0.29 5.03 7.64
N SER A 264 0.90 5.25 7.08
CA SER A 264 2.09 5.74 7.76
C SER A 264 2.50 7.05 7.11
N ILE A 265 2.70 8.12 7.90
CA ILE A 265 3.06 9.45 7.40
C ILE A 265 4.37 9.87 8.04
N PHE A 266 5.24 10.49 7.27
CA PHE A 266 6.45 11.17 7.73
C PHE A 266 6.51 12.57 7.14
N ALA A 267 6.45 13.59 8.00
CA ALA A 267 6.57 15.01 7.65
C ALA A 267 7.09 15.78 8.88
N SER A 268 7.78 16.90 8.65
CA SER A 268 8.44 17.73 9.67
C SER A 268 7.48 18.18 10.78
N GLN A 269 6.28 18.61 10.38
CA GLN A 269 5.12 18.93 11.21
C GLN A 269 3.89 18.70 10.34
N TYR A 270 2.84 18.04 10.87
CA TYR A 270 1.61 17.84 10.12
C TYR A 270 0.38 17.82 11.04
N SER A 271 -0.77 18.11 10.46
CA SER A 271 -2.09 18.08 11.08
C SER A 271 -3.05 17.32 10.16
N VAL A 272 -4.03 16.61 10.72
CA VAL A 272 -5.07 15.92 9.95
C VAL A 272 -6.42 16.60 10.19
N VAL A 273 -7.17 16.90 9.14
CA VAL A 273 -8.48 17.57 9.17
C VAL A 273 -9.54 16.71 8.47
N GLY A 274 -10.73 16.59 9.06
CA GLY A 274 -11.85 15.75 8.59
C GLY A 274 -12.96 15.60 9.64
N THR A 275 -13.80 14.55 9.55
CA THR A 275 -14.99 14.30 10.41
C THR A 275 -14.74 14.18 11.92
N THR A 276 -13.51 14.39 12.39
CA THR A 276 -13.21 14.74 13.77
C THR A 276 -12.35 16.01 13.80
N SER A 277 -12.92 17.12 14.28
CA SER A 277 -12.24 18.42 14.38
C SER A 277 -11.03 18.36 15.32
N GLY A 278 -9.84 18.61 14.78
CA GLY A 278 -8.56 18.69 15.49
C GLY A 278 -7.49 17.90 14.74
N ASN A 279 -6.23 18.30 14.88
CA ASN A 279 -5.04 17.82 14.13
C ASN A 279 -4.77 16.29 14.21
N THR A 280 -5.67 15.51 14.82
CA THR A 280 -5.61 14.06 14.93
C THR A 280 -7.00 13.46 14.70
N ILE A 281 -7.09 12.52 13.76
CA ILE A 281 -8.24 11.62 13.68
C ILE A 281 -8.11 10.62 14.82
N VAL A 282 -9.01 10.73 15.79
CA VAL A 282 -9.12 9.74 16.85
C VAL A 282 -9.66 8.46 16.22
N ALA A 283 -8.88 7.38 16.29
CA ALA A 283 -9.32 6.07 15.82
C ALA A 283 -10.68 5.76 16.44
N PRO A 284 -11.72 5.51 15.63
CA PRO A 284 -13.04 5.36 16.17
C PRO A 284 -13.12 4.03 16.95
N THR A 285 -14.01 3.96 17.91
CA THR A 285 -14.26 2.71 18.66
C THR A 285 -15.23 1.77 17.95
N SER A 286 -15.85 2.24 16.88
CA SER A 286 -16.76 1.52 15.98
C SER A 286 -16.45 1.95 14.54
N THR A 287 -16.91 1.20 13.55
CA THR A 287 -16.76 1.60 12.15
C THR A 287 -17.60 2.86 11.87
N VAL A 288 -17.06 3.82 11.14
CA VAL A 288 -17.71 5.10 10.83
C VAL A 288 -17.54 5.38 9.34
N PRO A 289 -18.60 5.80 8.63
CA PRO A 289 -18.48 6.18 7.23
C PRO A 289 -17.60 7.43 7.09
N MET A 290 -16.94 7.54 5.95
CA MET A 290 -16.17 8.72 5.58
C MET A 290 -16.89 9.46 4.46
N ASP A 291 -17.72 10.41 4.86
CA ASP A 291 -18.56 11.21 3.95
C ASP A 291 -17.80 12.41 3.34
N GLU A 292 -16.64 12.75 3.90
CA GLU A 292 -15.78 13.87 3.49
C GLU A 292 -14.33 13.40 3.42
N ASN A 293 -13.55 13.93 2.46
CA ASN A 293 -12.14 13.62 2.32
C ASN A 293 -11.37 13.83 3.63
N VAL A 294 -10.36 12.98 3.87
CA VAL A 294 -9.38 13.23 4.92
C VAL A 294 -8.24 14.03 4.33
N THR A 295 -8.01 15.21 4.90
CA THR A 295 -6.97 16.13 4.47
C THR A 295 -5.81 16.08 5.46
N ILE A 296 -4.60 15.88 4.96
CA ILE A 296 -3.34 16.05 5.69
C ILE A 296 -2.75 17.40 5.31
N GLN A 297 -2.45 18.19 6.32
CA GLN A 297 -1.78 19.48 6.20
C GLN A 297 -0.39 19.41 6.83
N VAL A 298 0.56 20.19 6.34
CA VAL A 298 1.97 20.18 6.77
C VAL A 298 2.51 21.60 6.99
N GLY A 299 3.61 21.68 7.73
CA GLY A 299 4.29 22.94 8.03
C GLY A 299 3.57 23.79 9.09
N ASP A 300 4.16 24.94 9.40
CA ASP A 300 3.62 25.87 10.42
C ASP A 300 2.37 26.63 9.94
N ASP A 301 2.14 26.69 8.63
CA ASP A 301 1.03 27.41 7.99
C ASP A 301 -0.18 26.50 7.67
N ASP A 302 -0.17 25.23 8.12
CA ASP A 302 -1.19 24.21 7.81
C ASP A 302 -1.44 24.07 6.29
N GLU A 303 -0.35 24.02 5.50
CA GLU A 303 -0.43 23.84 4.04
C GLU A 303 -1.06 22.48 3.71
N ARG A 304 -2.03 22.44 2.79
CA ARG A 304 -2.61 21.19 2.31
C ARG A 304 -1.58 20.37 1.53
N ALA A 305 -1.22 19.19 2.04
CA ALA A 305 -0.26 18.30 1.42
C ALA A 305 -0.92 17.11 0.71
N PHE A 306 -1.99 16.57 1.29
CA PHE A 306 -2.55 15.31 0.82
C PHE A 306 -4.03 15.15 1.16
N ASP A 307 -4.75 14.49 0.27
CA ASP A 307 -6.15 14.12 0.44
C ASP A 307 -6.35 12.63 0.23
N ILE A 308 -7.25 12.05 1.03
CA ILE A 308 -7.82 10.73 0.80
C ILE A 308 -9.28 10.91 0.43
N GLY A 309 -9.60 10.63 -0.83
CA GLY A 309 -10.92 10.86 -1.41
C GLY A 309 -11.88 9.67 -1.25
N PHE A 310 -13.17 9.98 -1.13
CA PHE A 310 -14.23 8.97 -0.92
C PHE A 310 -15.33 9.01 -1.99
N GLY A 311 -15.73 7.82 -2.46
CA GLY A 311 -16.90 7.58 -3.32
C GLY A 311 -16.57 7.41 -4.80
N ARG A 312 -16.44 6.15 -5.25
CA ARG A 312 -16.21 5.78 -6.65
C ARG A 312 -17.07 4.60 -7.08
N GLU A 313 -17.32 4.51 -8.37
CA GLU A 313 -18.03 3.38 -8.95
C GLU A 313 -17.11 2.15 -9.03
N TYR A 314 -17.66 0.96 -8.78
CA TYR A 314 -17.01 -0.32 -9.04
C TYR A 314 -17.85 -1.17 -9.98
N ALA A 315 -17.16 -2.08 -10.67
CA ALA A 315 -17.77 -3.09 -11.50
C ALA A 315 -17.74 -4.46 -10.82
N LEU A 316 -18.77 -5.27 -11.10
CA LEU A 316 -18.82 -6.70 -10.81
C LEU A 316 -18.73 -7.48 -12.11
N VAL A 317 -17.78 -8.41 -12.18
CA VAL A 317 -17.55 -9.27 -13.34
C VAL A 317 -17.73 -10.73 -12.95
N ASN A 318 -18.53 -11.46 -13.73
CA ASN A 318 -18.59 -12.91 -13.62
C ASN A 318 -17.46 -13.52 -14.45
N GLU A 319 -16.43 -14.04 -13.80
CA GLU A 319 -15.27 -14.66 -14.46
C GLU A 319 -15.60 -15.93 -15.24
N THR A 320 -16.65 -16.67 -14.84
CA THR A 320 -17.03 -17.90 -15.53
C THR A 320 -17.60 -17.60 -16.91
N THR A 321 -18.30 -16.47 -17.06
CA THR A 321 -18.92 -16.03 -18.32
C THR A 321 -18.18 -14.88 -18.99
N ASP A 322 -17.20 -14.29 -18.32
CA ASP A 322 -16.48 -13.08 -18.73
C ASP A 322 -17.42 -11.90 -19.04
N THR A 323 -18.45 -11.73 -18.20
CA THR A 323 -19.47 -10.69 -18.38
C THR A 323 -19.50 -9.73 -17.21
N VAL A 324 -19.49 -8.42 -17.51
CA VAL A 324 -19.82 -7.37 -16.53
C VAL A 324 -21.28 -7.52 -16.12
N VAL A 325 -21.51 -7.81 -14.84
CA VAL A 325 -22.83 -7.95 -14.21
C VAL A 325 -23.39 -6.57 -13.86
N ASN A 326 -22.54 -5.68 -13.35
CA ASN A 326 -22.85 -4.28 -13.06
C ASN A 326 -21.56 -3.45 -13.14
N SER A 327 -21.64 -2.17 -13.52
CA SER A 327 -20.49 -1.28 -13.68
C SER A 327 -20.60 0.03 -12.91
N SER A 328 -21.69 0.25 -12.18
CA SER A 328 -22.01 1.54 -11.56
C SER A 328 -22.48 1.40 -10.13
N LEU A 329 -21.85 0.47 -9.38
CA LEU A 329 -22.11 0.31 -7.94
C LEU A 329 -21.20 1.26 -7.16
N THR A 330 -21.67 1.83 -6.06
CA THR A 330 -20.87 2.78 -5.28
C THR A 330 -20.13 2.05 -4.16
N ALA A 331 -18.81 2.19 -4.11
CA ALA A 331 -18.01 1.74 -2.99
C ALA A 331 -18.07 2.75 -1.83
N LEU A 332 -18.03 2.24 -0.61
CA LEU A 332 -18.09 3.03 0.62
C LEU A 332 -16.71 3.08 1.25
N ASN A 333 -16.30 4.24 1.74
CA ASN A 333 -15.06 4.35 2.48
C ASN A 333 -15.36 4.57 3.95
N THR A 334 -14.59 3.92 4.83
CA THR A 334 -14.87 3.90 6.26
C THR A 334 -13.61 4.01 7.07
N LEU A 335 -13.70 4.66 8.23
CA LEU A 335 -12.75 4.46 9.32
C LEU A 335 -13.17 3.23 10.12
N LEU A 336 -12.25 2.28 10.28
CA LEU A 336 -12.50 1.05 11.02
C LEU A 336 -12.23 1.22 12.51
N GLY A 337 -13.14 0.66 13.32
CA GLY A 337 -12.91 0.47 14.75
C GLY A 337 -11.92 -0.66 15.00
N VAL A 338 -10.66 -0.32 15.29
CA VAL A 338 -9.56 -1.30 15.44
C VAL A 338 -9.74 -2.11 16.73
N ARG A 339 -9.58 -3.44 16.61
CA ARG A 339 -9.66 -4.38 17.73
C ARG A 339 -8.37 -5.18 17.85
N LEU A 340 -8.24 -5.90 18.95
CA LEU A 340 -7.04 -6.69 19.23
C LEU A 340 -6.79 -7.77 18.17
N SER A 341 -7.84 -8.36 17.59
CA SER A 341 -7.71 -9.35 16.51
C SER A 341 -7.14 -8.74 15.23
N ASP A 342 -7.56 -7.52 14.86
CA ASP A 342 -7.01 -6.77 13.72
C ASP A 342 -5.50 -6.54 13.92
N LEU A 343 -5.11 -6.09 15.12
CA LEU A 343 -3.70 -5.89 15.47
C LEU A 343 -2.89 -7.18 15.30
N ILE A 344 -3.36 -8.30 15.85
CA ILE A 344 -2.66 -9.59 15.77
C ILE A 344 -2.37 -10.01 14.32
N LEU A 345 -3.29 -9.75 13.39
CA LEU A 345 -3.11 -10.08 11.97
C LEU A 345 -2.00 -9.26 11.29
N VAL A 346 -1.83 -8.00 11.69
CA VAL A 346 -0.88 -7.07 11.08
C VAL A 346 0.39 -6.82 11.91
N LEU A 347 0.52 -7.43 13.10
CA LEU A 347 1.63 -7.20 14.04
C LEU A 347 3.01 -7.37 13.39
N TRP A 348 3.11 -8.22 12.37
CA TRP A 348 4.34 -8.44 11.60
C TRP A 348 4.54 -7.41 10.48
N GLN A 349 3.45 -6.90 9.90
CA GLN A 349 3.49 -5.92 8.81
C GLN A 349 4.00 -4.58 9.31
N ALA A 350 3.53 -4.09 10.47
CA ALA A 350 3.91 -2.78 10.98
C ALA A 350 5.43 -2.57 11.14
N PRO A 351 6.20 -3.44 11.85
CA PRO A 351 7.65 -3.26 11.96
C PRO A 351 8.38 -3.47 10.63
N LEU A 352 7.90 -4.38 9.77
CA LEU A 352 8.46 -4.58 8.43
C LEU A 352 8.27 -3.33 7.57
N SER A 353 7.06 -2.80 7.52
CA SER A 353 6.73 -1.60 6.76
C SER A 353 7.51 -0.40 7.27
N GLY A 354 7.58 -0.20 8.59
CA GLY A 354 8.39 0.88 9.15
C GLY A 354 9.86 0.74 8.77
N TRP A 355 10.41 -0.48 8.76
CA TRP A 355 11.77 -0.74 8.31
C TRP A 355 11.95 -0.44 6.81
N LEU A 356 11.11 -1.00 5.94
CA LEU A 356 11.19 -0.82 4.48
C LEU A 356 11.03 0.64 4.08
N PHE A 357 10.01 1.29 4.64
CA PHE A 357 9.69 2.68 4.34
C PHE A 357 10.80 3.62 4.86
N ALA A 358 11.41 3.34 6.02
CA ALA A 358 12.57 4.09 6.48
C ALA A 358 13.77 3.98 5.52
N HIS A 359 14.00 2.82 4.89
CA HIS A 359 15.09 2.67 3.92
C HIS A 359 14.82 3.46 2.64
N MET A 360 13.59 3.38 2.12
CA MET A 360 13.19 4.18 0.96
C MET A 360 13.31 5.67 1.26
N ALA A 361 12.74 6.13 2.37
CA ALA A 361 12.79 7.54 2.75
C ALA A 361 14.23 8.03 2.98
N TYR A 362 15.09 7.22 3.61
CA TYR A 362 16.51 7.55 3.75
C TYR A 362 17.22 7.66 2.40
N GLY A 363 16.90 6.78 1.44
CA GLY A 363 17.48 6.80 0.11
C GLY A 363 17.04 8.02 -0.72
N LEU A 364 15.81 8.46 -0.54
CA LEU A 364 15.19 9.54 -1.32
C LEU A 364 15.46 10.94 -0.74
N SER A 365 15.60 11.09 0.58
CA SER A 365 15.74 12.40 1.21
C SER A 365 17.17 12.73 1.68
N THR A 366 17.73 13.80 1.10
CA THR A 366 18.99 14.39 1.60
C THR A 366 18.81 15.04 2.99
N GLN A 367 17.63 15.56 3.30
CA GLN A 367 17.30 16.11 4.61
C GLN A 367 17.35 15.02 5.69
N LEU A 368 16.83 13.82 5.39
CA LEU A 368 16.91 12.67 6.30
C LEU A 368 18.32 12.14 6.46
N GLN A 369 19.11 12.13 5.39
CA GLN A 369 20.54 11.80 5.48
C GLN A 369 21.32 12.80 6.33
N SER A 370 20.91 14.07 6.34
CA SER A 370 21.51 15.09 7.22
C SER A 370 21.08 14.97 8.69
N THR A 371 19.86 14.48 8.92
CA THR A 371 19.28 14.32 10.26
C THR A 371 19.75 13.03 10.93
N TYR A 372 19.77 11.93 10.18
CA TYR A 372 20.16 10.60 10.64
C TYR A 372 21.48 10.16 10.00
N THR A 373 22.50 9.94 10.82
CA THR A 373 23.84 9.55 10.33
C THR A 373 23.86 8.22 9.56
N THR A 374 22.89 7.34 9.83
CA THR A 374 22.74 6.05 9.15
C THR A 374 21.24 5.72 9.03
N VAL A 375 20.87 4.91 8.04
CA VAL A 375 19.50 4.37 7.94
C VAL A 375 19.13 3.56 9.19
N GLY A 376 20.06 2.84 9.82
CA GLY A 376 19.83 2.19 11.12
C GLY A 376 19.46 3.16 12.24
N GLY A 377 20.03 4.36 12.23
CA GLY A 377 19.63 5.45 13.12
C GLY A 377 18.21 5.94 12.85
N MET A 378 17.81 6.01 11.58
CA MET A 378 16.44 6.34 11.19
C MET A 378 15.45 5.25 11.62
N VAL A 379 15.76 3.98 11.34
CA VAL A 379 14.94 2.82 11.75
C VAL A 379 14.76 2.75 13.27
N ALA A 380 15.82 3.04 14.04
CA ALA A 380 15.73 3.08 15.51
C ALA A 380 14.76 4.18 16.01
N ASN A 381 14.55 5.21 15.20
CA ASN A 381 13.62 6.31 15.47
C ASN A 381 12.35 6.23 14.63
N VAL A 382 12.06 5.09 13.98
CA VAL A 382 10.90 4.92 13.08
C VAL A 382 9.58 5.32 13.75
N ASN A 383 9.39 5.01 15.02
CA ASN A 383 8.15 5.32 15.75
C ASN A 383 7.99 6.80 16.12
N THR A 384 9.06 7.59 16.00
CA THR A 384 9.04 9.06 16.19
C THR A 384 9.20 9.80 14.87
N ALA A 385 9.81 9.15 13.88
CA ALA A 385 9.99 9.61 12.52
C ALA A 385 8.66 9.54 11.77
N PHE A 386 8.04 8.37 11.77
CA PHE A 386 6.74 8.14 11.18
C PHE A 386 5.68 8.33 12.23
N THR A 387 4.68 9.14 11.93
CA THR A 387 3.41 8.93 12.61
C THR A 387 2.62 7.87 11.84
N ASN A 388 2.54 6.70 12.45
CA ASN A 388 1.51 5.75 12.08
C ASN A 388 0.18 6.35 12.55
N THR A 389 -0.70 6.64 11.61
CA THR A 389 -2.04 7.06 11.99
C THR A 389 -2.70 5.89 12.70
N ASN A 390 -3.17 6.11 13.94
CA ASN A 390 -3.81 5.06 14.74
C ASN A 390 -5.15 4.59 14.14
N TRP A 391 -5.62 5.24 13.07
CA TRP A 391 -6.85 4.92 12.37
C TRP A 391 -6.56 4.10 11.10
N TRP A 392 -7.52 3.26 10.77
CA TRP A 392 -7.47 2.34 9.65
C TRP A 392 -8.63 2.69 8.73
N TYR A 393 -8.43 2.59 7.43
CA TYR A 393 -9.53 2.79 6.49
C TYR A 393 -9.82 1.52 5.71
N ALA A 394 -11.08 1.39 5.33
CA ALA A 394 -11.56 0.34 4.46
C ALA A 394 -12.23 0.95 3.23
N VAL A 395 -12.09 0.25 2.12
CA VAL A 395 -12.94 0.43 0.95
C VAL A 395 -13.88 -0.77 0.88
N THR A 396 -15.18 -0.53 1.09
CA THR A 396 -16.24 -1.51 1.17
C THR A 396 -17.03 -1.58 -0.13
N PHE A 397 -17.34 -2.81 -0.55
CA PHE A 397 -18.10 -3.19 -1.73
C PHE A 397 -19.43 -3.82 -1.27
N PRO A 398 -20.51 -3.02 -1.19
CA PRO A 398 -21.78 -3.49 -0.60
C PRO A 398 -22.52 -4.56 -1.41
N THR A 399 -22.09 -4.79 -2.65
CA THR A 399 -22.62 -5.84 -3.51
C THR A 399 -21.41 -6.56 -4.06
N TRP A 400 -21.09 -7.72 -3.50
CA TRP A 400 -19.95 -8.53 -3.95
C TRP A 400 -20.41 -9.83 -4.62
N ASN A 401 -21.35 -10.56 -4.00
CA ASN A 401 -21.91 -11.82 -4.50
C ASN A 401 -20.86 -12.88 -4.89
N GLY A 402 -19.65 -12.82 -4.33
CA GLY A 402 -18.56 -13.71 -4.75
C GLY A 402 -18.03 -13.45 -6.16
N LEU A 403 -18.41 -12.34 -6.80
CA LEU A 403 -17.99 -11.95 -8.15
C LEU A 403 -16.69 -11.15 -8.10
N ARG A 404 -16.04 -11.02 -9.26
CA ARG A 404 -14.85 -10.20 -9.39
C ARG A 404 -15.20 -8.73 -9.22
N VAL A 405 -14.55 -8.05 -8.28
CA VAL A 405 -14.70 -6.59 -8.07
C VAL A 405 -13.60 -5.86 -8.83
N GLU A 406 -13.92 -4.74 -9.47
CA GLU A 406 -12.95 -3.78 -10.02
C GLU A 406 -13.28 -2.37 -9.53
N GLN A 407 -12.37 -1.73 -8.79
CA GLN A 407 -12.57 -0.36 -8.27
C GLN A 407 -11.25 0.35 -7.98
N ASP A 408 -11.33 1.67 -8.00
CA ASP A 408 -10.31 2.66 -7.69
C ASP A 408 -10.73 3.46 -6.42
N PRO A 409 -9.97 3.52 -5.31
CA PRO A 409 -9.90 4.69 -4.42
C PRO A 409 -8.79 5.64 -4.84
N VAL A 410 -8.81 6.91 -4.38
CA VAL A 410 -7.81 7.93 -4.77
C VAL A 410 -7.20 8.69 -3.62
N TYR A 411 -5.88 8.70 -3.67
CA TYR A 411 -4.99 9.59 -2.97
C TYR A 411 -4.67 10.79 -3.87
N ILE A 412 -4.75 12.00 -3.35
CA ILE A 412 -4.38 13.21 -4.08
C ILE A 412 -3.24 13.88 -3.32
N ALA A 413 -2.05 13.92 -3.91
CA ALA A 413 -0.91 14.68 -3.38
C ALA A 413 -0.84 16.06 -4.05
N TYR A 414 -0.66 17.09 -3.24
CA TYR A 414 -0.49 18.46 -3.72
C TYR A 414 1.01 18.76 -3.80
N THR A 415 1.54 18.72 -5.02
CA THR A 415 2.99 18.82 -5.26
C THR A 415 3.35 20.18 -5.86
N ASN A 416 4.64 20.51 -5.84
CA ASN A 416 5.20 21.68 -6.52
C ASN A 416 5.34 21.50 -8.05
N LEU A 417 4.85 20.39 -8.62
CA LEU A 417 5.00 20.04 -10.03
C LEU A 417 4.12 20.83 -11.00
N ALA A 418 3.27 21.74 -10.50
CA ALA A 418 2.42 22.59 -11.31
C ALA A 418 3.21 23.11 -12.51
N THR A 419 2.75 22.77 -13.73
CA THR A 419 3.56 22.90 -14.93
C THR A 419 4.21 24.28 -15.04
N LEU A 420 5.55 24.26 -15.01
CA LEU A 420 6.44 25.34 -15.44
C LEU A 420 6.45 25.50 -16.98
N ASP A 421 5.56 24.85 -17.74
CA ASP A 421 5.55 24.88 -19.20
C ASP A 421 4.22 25.38 -19.77
N GLY A 422 4.15 26.71 -19.88
CA GLY A 422 3.09 27.44 -20.55
C GLY A 422 3.51 28.86 -20.98
N ASP A 423 4.80 29.11 -21.19
CA ASP A 423 5.21 30.22 -22.05
C ASP A 423 6.28 29.79 -23.07
N PRO A 424 5.88 29.45 -24.32
CA PRO A 424 6.80 29.33 -25.43
C PRO A 424 7.45 30.67 -25.83
N GLY A 425 7.19 31.77 -25.13
CA GLY A 425 7.88 33.04 -25.36
C GLY A 425 7.56 34.16 -24.37
N GLY A 426 8.28 34.22 -23.25
CA GLY A 426 8.22 35.41 -22.39
C GLY A 426 9.31 35.51 -21.32
N SER A 427 10.49 35.94 -21.77
CA SER A 427 11.26 37.02 -21.12
C SER A 427 11.93 36.82 -19.75
N GLY A 428 11.94 35.63 -19.14
CA GLY A 428 12.74 35.40 -17.92
C GLY A 428 14.25 35.24 -18.18
N GLY A 429 14.62 34.38 -19.13
CA GLY A 429 16.02 34.06 -19.44
C GLY A 429 16.77 35.13 -20.24
N PHE A 430 16.07 35.90 -21.08
CA PHE A 430 16.69 36.95 -21.90
C PHE A 430 17.11 38.17 -21.08
N VAL A 431 16.42 38.49 -19.98
CA VAL A 431 16.78 39.61 -19.10
C VAL A 431 18.03 39.29 -18.29
N ALA A 432 18.19 38.04 -17.82
CA ALA A 432 19.41 37.60 -17.14
C ALA A 432 20.63 37.62 -18.09
N ILE A 433 20.47 37.16 -19.34
CA ILE A 433 21.56 37.19 -20.33
C ILE A 433 21.86 38.61 -20.82
N LEU A 434 20.86 39.49 -20.99
CA LEU A 434 21.07 40.89 -21.35
C LEU A 434 21.73 41.70 -20.22
N LEU A 435 21.41 41.43 -18.96
CA LEU A 435 22.07 42.06 -17.80
C LEU A 435 23.52 41.60 -17.66
N ILE A 436 23.81 40.33 -17.92
CA ILE A 436 25.18 39.81 -17.94
C ILE A 436 25.96 40.40 -19.12
N ALA A 437 25.37 40.47 -20.32
CA ALA A 437 26.01 41.06 -21.49
C ALA A 437 26.23 42.58 -21.33
N ALA A 438 25.28 43.32 -20.75
CA ALA A 438 25.43 44.74 -20.44
C ALA A 438 26.49 44.98 -19.35
N GLY A 439 26.56 44.11 -18.34
CA GLY A 439 27.60 44.12 -17.31
C GLY A 439 28.99 43.87 -17.87
N VAL A 440 29.14 42.88 -18.75
CA VAL A 440 30.42 42.57 -19.42
C VAL A 440 30.84 43.71 -20.36
N LEU A 441 29.91 44.30 -21.13
CA LEU A 441 30.21 45.44 -21.99
C LEU A 441 30.57 46.70 -21.21
N ALA A 442 29.93 46.96 -20.06
CA ALA A 442 30.28 48.06 -19.17
C ALA A 442 31.68 47.89 -18.56
N VAL A 443 32.04 46.67 -18.15
CA VAL A 443 33.38 46.35 -17.64
C VAL A 443 34.44 46.51 -18.74
N ILE A 444 34.18 46.03 -19.96
CA ILE A 444 35.09 46.19 -21.11
C ILE A 444 35.26 47.67 -21.47
N TRP A 445 34.19 48.48 -21.43
CA TRP A 445 34.26 49.91 -21.72
C TRP A 445 35.04 50.69 -20.64
N ILE A 446 34.86 50.36 -19.36
CA ILE A 446 35.60 50.96 -18.25
C ILE A 446 37.09 50.60 -18.33
N LEU A 447 37.43 49.36 -18.68
CA LEU A 447 38.81 48.92 -18.86
C LEU A 447 39.49 49.61 -20.05
N ARG A 448 38.79 49.78 -21.18
CA ARG A 448 39.29 50.53 -22.35
C ARG A 448 39.47 52.03 -22.14
N ARG A 449 38.81 52.62 -21.14
CA ARG A 449 38.97 54.05 -20.80
C ARG A 449 40.11 54.32 -19.82
N ARG A 450 40.68 53.28 -19.21
CA ARG A 450 41.78 53.36 -18.23
C ARG A 450 43.14 52.94 -18.78
N SER A 451 43.19 52.35 -19.98
CA SER A 451 44.37 52.29 -20.85
C SER A 451 44.40 53.50 -21.78
#